data_AF-A0A165XNR0-F1
#
_entry.id   AF-A0A165XNR0-F1
#
_cell.length_a   1.000
_cell.length_b   1.000
_cell.length_c   1.000
_cell.angle_alpha   90.00
_cell.angle_beta   90.00
_cell.angle_gamma   90.00
#
_symmetry.space_group_name_H-M   'P 1'
#
loop_
_entity.id
_entity.type
_entity.pdbx_description
1 polymer ?
#
loop_
_entity_poly.entity_id
_entity_poly.type
_entity_poly.pdbx_seq_one_letter_code
_entity_poly.pdbx_strand_id
1 'polypeptide(L)'
;MRVDLPLDIVCELFIQAAFADPPRRKTGDTSDDLEFLRPRAQGFNLGWISLTHVCRQWRSVGIDMAPLWAAIVTVFQKPAIADEFASRARDCDLNLDVTGWYGNPSPKQRQMFDWVVERIKRARSLQCRPPLNINRPGNTMRAALDGHHLPALRQLDLKSDPSYHGEEPLHIFQLNAPGLVIANLSNALPAPSSSVHSLRELQLDFAQGISPISMSRIIDLLRVPARLEKLSLRCTNYIRAADSLSDTIIDTVHLEYLTKFEVVLRDAEYACTLLESIKAPNVTIFKMNVHNAPSASLHRLLPQQGVSSFISGIRDQDQRARI
;
A
#
# COMPACT_ATOMS: atom_id res chain seq x y z
N MET A 1 -17.07 3.50 -44.91
CA MET A 1 -15.65 3.26 -45.24
C MET A 1 -15.14 2.20 -44.26
N ARG A 2 -14.81 0.98 -44.73
CA ARG A 2 -14.17 -0.04 -43.87
C ARG A 2 -12.69 0.31 -43.79
N VAL A 3 -12.17 0.50 -42.58
CA VAL A 3 -10.73 0.62 -42.36
C VAL A 3 -10.26 -0.78 -41.96
N ASP A 4 -9.63 -1.48 -42.89
CA ASP A 4 -9.08 -2.82 -42.65
C ASP A 4 -7.69 -2.66 -42.00
N LEU A 5 -7.68 -2.42 -40.68
CA LEU A 5 -6.45 -2.39 -39.91
C LEU A 5 -5.99 -3.83 -39.60
N PRO A 6 -4.67 -4.12 -39.68
CA PRO A 6 -4.09 -5.35 -39.17
C PRO A 6 -4.44 -5.59 -37.69
N LEU A 7 -4.58 -6.86 -37.29
CA LEU A 7 -5.04 -7.27 -35.96
C LEU A 7 -4.12 -6.77 -34.84
N ASP A 8 -2.80 -6.86 -35.05
CA ASP A 8 -1.76 -6.38 -34.15
C ASP A 8 -1.85 -4.88 -33.90
N ILE A 9 -2.16 -4.09 -34.92
CA ILE A 9 -2.38 -2.64 -34.79
C ILE A 9 -3.61 -2.36 -33.94
N VAL A 10 -4.71 -3.11 -34.11
CA VAL A 10 -5.91 -2.95 -33.27
C VAL A 10 -5.62 -3.32 -31.82
N CYS A 11 -4.86 -4.40 -31.57
CA CYS A 11 -4.42 -4.77 -30.22
C CYS A 11 -3.58 -3.65 -29.57
N GLU A 12 -2.61 -3.09 -30.30
CA GLU A 12 -1.79 -2.00 -29.80
C GLU A 12 -2.63 -0.76 -29.47
N LEU A 13 -3.61 -0.41 -30.32
CA LEU A 13 -4.56 0.68 -30.04
C LEU A 13 -5.35 0.44 -28.74
N PHE A 14 -5.77 -0.79 -28.45
CA PHE A 14 -6.44 -1.10 -27.18
C PHE A 14 -5.50 -0.95 -25.98
N ILE A 15 -4.23 -1.36 -26.09
CA ILE A 15 -3.23 -1.18 -25.03
C ILE A 15 -3.00 0.30 -24.75
N GLN A 16 -2.77 1.09 -25.80
CA GLN A 16 -2.54 2.53 -25.69
C GLN A 16 -3.79 3.25 -25.16
N ALA A 17 -4.98 2.89 -25.63
CA ALA A 17 -6.23 3.45 -25.13
C ALA A 17 -6.49 3.06 -23.67
N ALA A 18 -6.14 1.84 -23.24
CA ALA A 18 -6.28 1.44 -21.85
C ALA A 18 -5.36 2.21 -20.91
N PHE A 19 -4.18 2.60 -21.39
CA PHE A 19 -3.28 3.49 -20.67
C PHE A 19 -3.77 4.95 -20.65
N ALA A 20 -4.21 5.47 -21.80
CA ALA A 20 -4.60 6.87 -21.96
C ALA A 20 -5.99 7.20 -21.37
N ASP A 21 -6.97 6.30 -21.53
CA ASP A 21 -8.34 6.48 -21.05
C ASP A 21 -8.88 5.19 -20.38
N PRO A 22 -8.37 4.83 -19.19
CA PRO A 22 -8.87 3.68 -18.45
C PRO A 22 -10.31 3.93 -17.96
N PRO A 23 -11.14 2.86 -17.87
CA PRO A 23 -12.42 2.91 -17.19
C PRO A 23 -12.23 3.43 -15.77
N ARG A 24 -13.06 4.37 -15.37
CA ARG A 24 -12.99 4.97 -14.04
C ARG A 24 -14.36 5.39 -13.56
N ARG A 25 -14.56 5.33 -12.25
CA ARG A 25 -15.68 6.02 -11.61
C ARG A 25 -15.48 7.52 -11.83
N LYS A 26 -16.53 8.24 -12.25
CA LYS A 26 -16.48 9.70 -12.20
C LYS A 26 -16.51 10.05 -10.72
N THR A 27 -15.35 10.34 -10.15
CA THR A 27 -15.28 11.04 -8.88
C THR A 27 -16.03 12.34 -9.14
N GLY A 28 -17.22 12.52 -8.54
CA GLY A 28 -17.79 13.86 -8.50
C GLY A 28 -16.72 14.71 -7.84
N ASP A 29 -16.28 15.80 -8.47
CA ASP A 29 -15.25 16.68 -7.96
C ASP A 29 -15.52 16.98 -6.48
N THR A 30 -14.83 16.29 -5.59
CA THR A 30 -15.02 16.34 -4.14
C THR A 30 -14.26 17.50 -3.52
N SER A 31 -13.86 18.51 -4.29
CA SER A 31 -13.05 19.59 -3.74
C SER A 31 -13.84 20.74 -3.11
N ASP A 32 -15.15 20.90 -3.32
CA ASP A 32 -15.86 22.06 -2.72
C ASP A 32 -17.34 21.87 -2.33
N ASP A 33 -18.01 20.78 -2.69
CA ASP A 33 -19.45 20.64 -2.39
C ASP A 33 -19.68 20.01 -0.98
N LEU A 34 -19.33 20.77 0.07
CA LEU A 34 -19.93 20.60 1.41
C LEU A 34 -21.41 21.01 1.43
N GLU A 35 -21.91 21.59 0.34
CA GLU A 35 -23.32 21.89 0.14
C GLU A 35 -23.99 20.83 -0.75
N PHE A 36 -25.15 20.37 -0.30
CA PHE A 36 -26.18 19.60 -1.02
C PHE A 36 -26.23 18.06 -0.85
N LEU A 37 -27.14 17.69 0.06
CA LEU A 37 -27.74 16.38 0.37
C LEU A 37 -28.39 15.61 -0.80
N ARG A 38 -28.06 15.90 -2.08
CA ARG A 38 -28.63 15.15 -3.21
C ARG A 38 -27.62 14.11 -3.71
N PRO A 39 -27.97 12.81 -3.69
CA PRO A 39 -27.14 11.77 -4.30
C PRO A 39 -27.01 12.07 -5.81
N ARG A 40 -25.91 12.70 -6.23
CA ARG A 40 -25.59 12.78 -7.67
C ARG A 40 -25.43 11.35 -8.18
N ALA A 41 -26.10 11.02 -9.28
CA ALA A 41 -25.94 9.73 -9.92
C ALA A 41 -24.45 9.51 -10.20
N GLN A 42 -23.88 8.45 -9.62
CA GLN A 42 -22.48 8.11 -9.83
C GLN A 42 -22.31 7.72 -11.30
N GLY A 43 -21.77 8.64 -12.08
CA GLY A 43 -21.39 8.37 -13.46
C GLY A 43 -20.14 7.49 -13.51
N PHE A 44 -20.02 6.72 -14.57
CA PHE A 44 -18.78 6.02 -14.90
C PHE A 44 -18.30 6.49 -16.27
N ASN A 45 -16.98 6.52 -16.46
CA ASN A 45 -16.39 6.55 -17.79
C ASN A 45 -16.02 5.11 -18.17
N LEU A 46 -16.52 4.65 -19.31
CA LEU A 46 -16.20 3.33 -19.86
C LEU A 46 -14.77 3.26 -20.42
N GLY A 47 -14.15 4.41 -20.73
CA GLY A 47 -12.79 4.46 -21.25
C GLY A 47 -12.63 3.67 -22.55
N TRP A 48 -11.53 2.92 -22.66
CA TRP A 48 -11.25 2.02 -23.78
C TRP A 48 -12.36 0.99 -24.08
N ILE A 49 -13.22 0.65 -23.12
CA ILE A 49 -14.36 -0.27 -23.38
C ILE A 49 -15.25 0.30 -24.49
N SER A 50 -15.33 1.63 -24.62
CA SER A 50 -16.07 2.29 -25.70
C SER A 50 -15.56 1.89 -27.09
N LEU A 51 -14.28 1.57 -27.23
CA LEU A 51 -13.69 1.10 -28.50
C LEU A 51 -14.28 -0.25 -28.94
N THR A 52 -14.77 -1.07 -28.00
CA THR A 52 -15.47 -2.33 -28.32
C THR A 52 -16.84 -2.13 -28.99
N HIS A 53 -17.29 -0.88 -29.13
CA HIS A 53 -18.53 -0.51 -29.80
C HIS A 53 -18.34 0.11 -31.19
N VAL A 54 -17.10 0.27 -31.66
CA VAL A 54 -16.81 0.86 -32.99
C VAL A 54 -17.29 -0.06 -34.12
N CYS A 55 -16.88 -1.32 -34.11
CA CYS A 55 -17.30 -2.33 -35.08
C CYS A 55 -17.14 -3.76 -34.52
N ARG A 56 -17.65 -4.77 -35.23
CA ARG A 56 -17.60 -6.19 -34.80
C ARG A 56 -16.16 -6.70 -34.62
N GLN A 57 -15.23 -6.30 -35.48
CA GLN A 57 -13.83 -6.73 -35.38
C GLN A 57 -13.20 -6.19 -34.10
N TRP A 58 -13.31 -4.88 -33.84
CA TRP A 58 -12.77 -4.25 -32.63
C TRP A 58 -13.40 -4.83 -31.36
N ARG A 59 -14.69 -5.14 -31.40
CA ARG A 59 -15.37 -5.83 -30.30
C ARG A 59 -14.75 -7.20 -30.01
N SER A 60 -14.52 -8.01 -31.04
CA SER A 60 -13.90 -9.33 -30.88
C SER A 60 -12.52 -9.20 -30.25
N VAL A 61 -11.67 -8.34 -30.83
CA VAL A 61 -10.32 -8.09 -30.32
C VAL A 61 -10.33 -7.64 -28.87
N GLY A 62 -11.10 -6.60 -28.54
CA GLY A 62 -11.15 -6.08 -27.17
C GLY A 62 -11.69 -7.09 -26.15
N ILE A 63 -12.67 -7.93 -26.52
CA ILE A 63 -13.16 -9.01 -25.65
C ILE A 63 -12.08 -10.09 -25.43
N ASP A 64 -11.30 -10.42 -26.46
CA ASP A 64 -10.27 -11.45 -26.40
C ASP A 64 -9.00 -11.03 -25.63
N MET A 65 -8.83 -9.73 -25.35
CA MET A 65 -7.71 -9.17 -24.59
C MET A 65 -7.92 -9.29 -23.07
N ALA A 66 -7.86 -10.52 -22.57
CA ALA A 66 -8.03 -10.87 -21.16
C ALA A 66 -7.27 -9.96 -20.14
N PRO A 67 -5.99 -9.57 -20.35
CA PRO A 67 -5.28 -8.70 -19.42
C PRO A 67 -5.95 -7.33 -19.20
N LEU A 68 -6.63 -6.79 -20.22
CA LEU A 68 -7.32 -5.50 -20.11
C LEU A 68 -8.51 -5.59 -19.15
N TRP A 69 -9.26 -6.70 -19.20
CA TRP A 69 -10.38 -6.96 -18.28
C TRP A 69 -9.89 -7.24 -16.85
N ALA A 70 -8.80 -8.00 -16.71
CA ALA A 70 -8.19 -8.31 -15.42
C ALA A 70 -7.75 -7.04 -14.67
N ALA A 71 -7.30 -6.03 -15.40
CA ALA A 71 -6.82 -4.77 -14.85
C ALA A 71 -7.94 -3.87 -14.28
N ILE A 72 -9.20 -4.09 -14.65
CA ILE A 72 -10.33 -3.21 -14.34
C ILE A 72 -11.48 -3.90 -13.58
N VAL A 73 -11.26 -5.13 -13.12
CA VAL A 73 -12.33 -6.03 -12.65
C VAL A 73 -13.17 -5.42 -11.51
N THR A 74 -12.60 -4.56 -10.68
CA THR A 74 -13.31 -3.92 -9.55
C THR A 74 -13.73 -2.46 -9.79
N VAL A 75 -13.46 -1.87 -10.97
CA VAL A 75 -13.67 -0.43 -11.22
C VAL A 75 -15.12 0.03 -10.97
N PHE A 76 -16.10 -0.79 -11.36
CA PHE A 76 -17.53 -0.45 -11.24
C PHE A 76 -18.13 -0.77 -9.87
N GLN A 77 -17.38 -1.44 -8.98
CA GLN A 77 -17.79 -1.78 -7.61
C GLN A 77 -19.17 -2.49 -7.54
N LYS A 78 -19.42 -3.38 -8.49
CA LYS A 78 -20.63 -4.20 -8.59
C LYS A 78 -20.25 -5.66 -8.87
N PRO A 79 -20.54 -6.61 -7.97
CA PRO A 79 -20.14 -8.01 -8.13
C PRO A 79 -20.54 -8.62 -9.47
N ALA A 80 -21.78 -8.40 -9.93
CA ALA A 80 -22.25 -8.95 -11.22
C ALA A 80 -21.45 -8.43 -12.44
N ILE A 81 -20.97 -7.18 -12.41
CA ILE A 81 -20.10 -6.65 -13.47
C ILE A 81 -18.68 -7.20 -13.31
N ALA A 82 -18.21 -7.31 -12.06
CA ALA A 82 -16.90 -7.87 -11.75
C ALA A 82 -16.79 -9.35 -12.17
N ASP A 83 -17.86 -10.13 -12.03
CA ASP A 83 -17.92 -11.52 -12.51
C ASP A 83 -17.82 -11.60 -14.05
N GLU A 84 -18.52 -10.72 -14.77
CA GLU A 84 -18.40 -10.63 -16.23
C GLU A 84 -16.97 -10.27 -16.64
N PHE A 85 -16.33 -9.32 -15.95
CA PHE A 85 -14.95 -8.92 -16.24
C PHE A 85 -13.95 -10.01 -15.84
N ALA A 86 -14.17 -10.70 -14.73
CA ALA A 86 -13.33 -11.82 -14.29
C ALA A 86 -13.43 -13.01 -15.24
N SER A 87 -14.62 -13.26 -15.80
CA SER A 87 -14.83 -14.27 -16.85
C SER A 87 -14.02 -13.93 -18.10
N ARG A 88 -14.07 -12.67 -18.56
CA ARG A 88 -13.28 -12.19 -19.71
C ARG A 88 -11.78 -12.16 -19.42
N ALA A 89 -11.38 -11.95 -18.17
CA ALA A 89 -10.00 -12.04 -17.73
C ALA A 89 -9.44 -13.47 -17.77
N ARG A 90 -10.29 -14.51 -17.92
CA ARG A 90 -9.88 -15.93 -17.96
C ARG A 90 -8.96 -16.26 -16.79
N ASP A 91 -7.75 -16.74 -17.06
CA ASP A 91 -6.74 -17.12 -16.05
C ASP A 91 -5.76 -15.98 -15.71
N CYS A 92 -5.96 -14.76 -16.23
CA CYS A 92 -5.09 -13.64 -15.89
C CYS A 92 -5.20 -13.27 -14.41
N ASP A 93 -4.06 -12.87 -13.82
CA ASP A 93 -4.04 -12.30 -12.48
C ASP A 93 -4.77 -10.95 -12.43
N LEU A 94 -5.53 -10.72 -11.37
CA LEU A 94 -6.47 -9.62 -11.23
C LEU A 94 -5.88 -8.43 -10.49
N ASN A 95 -6.25 -7.22 -10.91
CA ASN A 95 -6.04 -6.02 -10.10
C ASN A 95 -7.29 -5.79 -9.24
N LEU A 96 -7.16 -6.04 -7.94
CA LEU A 96 -8.24 -5.92 -6.98
C LEU A 96 -8.13 -4.59 -6.24
N ASP A 97 -9.18 -3.76 -6.35
CA ASP A 97 -9.27 -2.46 -5.69
C ASP A 97 -10.61 -2.36 -4.96
N VAL A 98 -10.53 -2.18 -3.63
CA VAL A 98 -11.66 -1.94 -2.72
C VAL A 98 -11.53 -0.57 -2.04
N THR A 99 -11.30 0.47 -2.84
CA THR A 99 -11.11 1.84 -2.37
C THR A 99 -12.35 2.74 -2.57
N GLY A 100 -12.32 3.93 -1.96
CA GLY A 100 -13.36 4.95 -2.14
C GLY A 100 -14.60 4.73 -1.28
N TRP A 101 -14.43 4.06 -0.14
CA TRP A 101 -15.49 3.84 0.85
C TRP A 101 -15.19 4.79 2.03
N TYR A 102 -16.12 5.65 2.39
CA TYR A 102 -15.98 6.50 3.57
C TYR A 102 -17.08 6.15 4.56
N GLY A 103 -16.75 6.10 5.85
CA GLY A 103 -17.69 5.72 6.90
C GLY A 103 -18.09 4.24 6.85
N ASN A 104 -19.32 3.93 7.26
CA ASN A 104 -19.78 2.54 7.28
C ASN A 104 -20.05 2.02 5.85
N PRO A 105 -19.48 0.87 5.45
CA PRO A 105 -19.69 0.33 4.11
C PRO A 105 -21.17 -0.02 3.93
N SER A 106 -21.77 0.45 2.83
CA SER A 106 -23.10 0.04 2.39
C SER A 106 -23.16 -1.47 2.11
N PRO A 107 -24.35 -2.09 2.08
CA PRO A 107 -24.48 -3.51 1.75
C PRO A 107 -23.82 -3.90 0.42
N LYS A 108 -23.87 -3.02 -0.59
CA LYS A 108 -23.23 -3.26 -1.91
C LYS A 108 -21.70 -3.25 -1.83
N GLN A 109 -21.14 -2.36 -1.00
CA GLN A 109 -19.69 -2.32 -0.77
C GLN A 109 -19.22 -3.57 -0.02
N ARG A 110 -20.00 -4.05 0.96
CA ARG A 110 -19.71 -5.33 1.63
C ARG A 110 -19.72 -6.50 0.64
N GLN A 111 -20.73 -6.60 -0.23
CA GLN A 111 -20.75 -7.64 -1.27
C GLN A 111 -19.53 -7.56 -2.21
N MET A 112 -19.10 -6.35 -2.57
CA MET A 112 -17.91 -6.16 -3.39
C MET A 112 -16.63 -6.55 -2.64
N PHE A 113 -16.55 -6.27 -1.34
CA PHE A 113 -15.46 -6.69 -0.48
C PHE A 113 -15.36 -8.22 -0.41
N ASP A 114 -16.48 -8.88 -0.13
CA ASP A 114 -16.56 -10.34 -0.05
C ASP A 114 -16.14 -10.98 -1.39
N TRP A 115 -16.62 -10.43 -2.51
CA TRP A 115 -16.21 -10.85 -3.86
C TRP A 115 -14.69 -10.77 -4.08
N VAL A 116 -14.04 -9.72 -3.58
CA VAL A 116 -12.58 -9.54 -3.66
C VAL A 116 -11.85 -10.54 -2.78
N VAL A 117 -12.31 -10.74 -1.55
CA VAL A 117 -11.76 -11.71 -0.60
C VAL A 117 -11.77 -13.12 -1.20
N GLU A 118 -12.87 -13.54 -1.82
CA GLU A 118 -13.01 -14.84 -2.48
C GLU A 118 -11.98 -15.07 -3.61
N ARG A 119 -11.51 -13.99 -4.26
CA ARG A 119 -10.65 -14.06 -5.45
C ARG A 119 -9.21 -13.61 -5.18
N ILE A 120 -8.84 -13.40 -3.92
CA ILE A 120 -7.53 -12.88 -3.53
C ILE A 120 -6.35 -13.73 -4.03
N LYS A 121 -6.54 -15.05 -4.20
CA LYS A 121 -5.51 -15.96 -4.72
C LYS A 121 -5.04 -15.62 -6.14
N ARG A 122 -5.89 -14.95 -6.92
CA ARG A 122 -5.58 -14.46 -8.26
C ARG A 122 -5.07 -13.02 -8.26
N ALA A 123 -4.90 -12.38 -7.11
CA ALA A 123 -4.53 -10.97 -7.06
C ALA A 123 -3.09 -10.77 -7.52
N ARG A 124 -2.89 -9.96 -8.57
CA ARG A 124 -1.60 -9.38 -8.93
C ARG A 124 -1.30 -8.13 -8.12
N SER A 125 -2.32 -7.31 -7.94
CA SER A 125 -2.30 -6.09 -7.15
C SER A 125 -3.53 -6.08 -6.26
N LEU A 126 -3.34 -5.74 -4.99
CA LEU A 126 -4.42 -5.56 -4.03
C LEU A 126 -4.33 -4.17 -3.41
N GLN A 127 -5.37 -3.37 -3.58
CA GLN A 127 -5.54 -2.07 -2.92
C GLN A 127 -6.75 -2.11 -2.01
N CYS A 128 -6.53 -2.03 -0.71
CA CYS A 128 -7.55 -1.91 0.32
C CYS A 128 -7.34 -0.60 1.08
N ARG A 129 -8.34 0.28 1.05
CA ARG A 129 -8.30 1.58 1.73
C ARG A 129 -9.41 1.66 2.78
N PRO A 130 -9.44 2.73 3.61
CA PRO A 130 -10.49 2.95 4.59
C PRO A 130 -11.90 2.72 4.02
N PRO A 131 -12.85 2.27 4.85
CA PRO A 131 -12.82 2.15 6.31
C PRO A 131 -12.23 0.82 6.81
N LEU A 132 -11.56 0.05 5.95
CA LEU A 132 -11.06 -1.28 6.28
C LEU A 132 -9.87 -1.19 7.25
N ASN A 133 -10.14 -1.33 8.56
CA ASN A 133 -9.10 -1.58 9.53
C ASN A 133 -8.82 -3.09 9.59
N ILE A 134 -7.66 -3.50 9.06
CA ILE A 134 -7.22 -4.90 9.05
C ILE A 134 -6.99 -5.47 10.46
N ASN A 135 -6.78 -4.60 11.46
CA ASN A 135 -6.58 -5.02 12.84
C ASN A 135 -7.87 -5.41 13.55
N ARG A 136 -9.05 -5.05 13.03
CA ARG A 136 -10.31 -5.42 13.69
C ARG A 136 -10.44 -6.95 13.81
N PRO A 137 -10.81 -7.48 14.99
CA PRO A 137 -11.15 -8.89 15.13
C PRO A 137 -12.21 -9.31 14.11
N GLY A 138 -12.02 -10.47 13.48
CA GLY A 138 -12.94 -10.97 12.46
C GLY A 138 -12.86 -10.27 11.09
N ASN A 139 -11.86 -9.42 10.85
CA ASN A 139 -11.62 -8.86 9.53
C ASN A 139 -11.33 -9.97 8.50
N THR A 140 -12.20 -10.13 7.50
CA THR A 140 -12.09 -11.22 6.52
C THR A 140 -10.92 -11.02 5.55
N MET A 141 -10.52 -9.79 5.25
CA MET A 141 -9.31 -9.53 4.44
C MET A 141 -8.06 -10.01 5.17
N ARG A 142 -7.96 -9.77 6.49
CA ARG A 142 -6.88 -10.33 7.29
C ARG A 142 -6.87 -11.85 7.21
N ALA A 143 -8.01 -12.49 7.44
CA ALA A 143 -8.11 -13.95 7.36
C ALA A 143 -7.72 -14.51 5.99
N ALA A 144 -7.97 -13.74 4.92
CA ALA A 144 -7.63 -14.11 3.55
C ALA A 144 -6.15 -13.89 3.18
N LEU A 145 -5.44 -13.01 3.91
CA LEU A 145 -4.02 -12.76 3.74
C LEU A 145 -3.15 -13.63 4.65
N ASP A 146 -3.57 -13.83 5.90
CA ASP A 146 -2.81 -14.50 6.95
C ASP A 146 -2.66 -16.00 6.64
N GLY A 147 -1.41 -16.46 6.50
CA GLY A 147 -1.04 -17.84 6.20
C GLY A 147 -1.29 -18.28 4.75
N HIS A 148 -2.00 -17.50 3.94
CA HIS A 148 -2.39 -17.88 2.58
C HIS A 148 -1.25 -17.66 1.57
N HIS A 149 -1.03 -18.64 0.69
CA HIS A 149 -0.05 -18.55 -0.39
C HIS A 149 -0.57 -17.70 -1.55
N LEU A 150 0.10 -16.58 -1.83
CA LEU A 150 -0.29 -15.56 -2.83
C LEU A 150 0.86 -15.32 -3.82
N PRO A 151 1.18 -16.30 -4.69
CA PRO A 151 2.36 -16.25 -5.54
C PRO A 151 2.30 -15.18 -6.65
N ALA A 152 1.08 -14.82 -7.09
CA ALA A 152 0.85 -13.80 -8.11
C ALA A 152 0.93 -12.37 -7.58
N LEU A 153 0.84 -12.17 -6.26
CA LEU A 153 0.72 -10.85 -5.65
C LEU A 153 2.07 -10.12 -5.74
N ARG A 154 2.09 -9.03 -6.53
CA ARG A 154 3.26 -8.17 -6.76
C ARG A 154 3.14 -6.83 -6.05
N GLN A 155 1.93 -6.35 -5.82
CA GLN A 155 1.67 -5.07 -5.16
C GLN A 155 0.58 -5.22 -4.10
N LEU A 156 0.85 -4.70 -2.91
CA LEU A 156 -0.07 -4.69 -1.79
C LEU A 156 -0.13 -3.27 -1.20
N ASP A 157 -1.32 -2.68 -1.18
CA ASP A 157 -1.59 -1.39 -0.53
C ASP A 157 -2.73 -1.57 0.48
N LEU A 158 -2.39 -1.63 1.76
CA LEU A 158 -3.32 -1.76 2.88
C LEU A 158 -3.29 -0.46 3.67
N LYS A 159 -4.28 0.42 3.45
CA LYS A 159 -4.42 1.67 4.20
C LYS A 159 -5.51 1.55 5.24
N SER A 160 -5.16 1.89 6.47
CA SER A 160 -6.10 1.97 7.59
C SER A 160 -6.72 3.37 7.67
N ASP A 161 -7.91 3.47 8.27
CA ASP A 161 -8.61 4.74 8.44
C ASP A 161 -7.90 5.59 9.52
N PRO A 162 -7.39 6.80 9.18
CA PRO A 162 -6.72 7.64 10.16
C PRO A 162 -7.67 8.16 11.25
N SER A 163 -8.98 8.14 11.02
CA SER A 163 -9.99 8.53 12.02
C SER A 163 -10.27 7.43 13.05
N TYR A 164 -9.73 6.22 12.85
CA TYR A 164 -9.92 5.12 13.77
C TYR A 164 -8.94 5.22 14.95
N HIS A 165 -9.46 5.62 16.11
CA HIS A 165 -8.71 5.75 17.37
C HIS A 165 -8.86 4.55 18.31
N GLY A 166 -9.08 3.34 17.78
CA GLY A 166 -9.22 2.16 18.63
C GLY A 166 -7.87 1.73 19.22
N GLU A 167 -7.85 1.39 20.52
CA GLU A 167 -6.71 0.77 21.22
C GLU A 167 -6.45 -0.68 20.78
N GLU A 168 -6.80 -1.04 19.55
CA GLU A 168 -6.58 -2.38 19.03
C GLU A 168 -5.07 -2.64 18.90
N PRO A 169 -4.59 -3.82 19.33
CA PRO A 169 -3.19 -4.18 19.17
C PRO A 169 -2.84 -4.23 17.69
N LEU A 170 -1.62 -3.79 17.37
CA LEU A 170 -1.06 -3.98 16.03
C LEU A 170 -1.02 -5.48 15.75
N HIS A 171 -1.69 -5.92 14.68
CA HIS A 171 -1.66 -7.32 14.32
C HIS A 171 -0.51 -7.64 13.38
N ILE A 172 0.22 -8.67 13.78
CA ILE A 172 1.24 -9.31 12.97
C ILE A 172 0.57 -10.47 12.24
N PHE A 173 0.75 -10.55 10.93
CA PHE A 173 0.16 -11.60 10.09
C PHE A 173 1.22 -12.23 9.17
N GLN A 174 1.07 -13.52 8.85
CA GLN A 174 2.00 -14.24 8.01
C GLN A 174 1.66 -14.03 6.53
N LEU A 175 2.41 -13.16 5.85
CA LEU A 175 2.19 -12.83 4.45
C LEU A 175 3.03 -13.74 3.53
N ASN A 176 2.42 -14.76 2.92
CA ASN A 176 3.13 -15.69 2.03
C ASN A 176 3.02 -15.26 0.55
N ALA A 177 3.66 -14.15 0.20
CA ALA A 177 3.65 -13.55 -1.13
C ALA A 177 5.07 -13.45 -1.73
N PRO A 178 5.66 -14.56 -2.22
CA PRO A 178 7.06 -14.59 -2.66
C PRO A 178 7.36 -13.65 -3.82
N GLY A 179 6.36 -13.35 -4.66
CA GLY A 179 6.45 -12.41 -5.78
C GLY A 179 6.20 -10.95 -5.42
N LEU A 180 5.98 -10.61 -4.14
CA LEU A 180 5.64 -9.25 -3.71
C LEU A 180 6.82 -8.31 -3.94
N VAL A 181 6.60 -7.23 -4.68
CA VAL A 181 7.62 -6.23 -5.04
C VAL A 181 7.41 -4.93 -4.29
N ILE A 182 6.15 -4.50 -4.14
CA ILE A 182 5.77 -3.24 -3.50
C ILE A 182 4.76 -3.51 -2.40
N ALA A 183 5.03 -3.03 -1.19
CA ALA A 183 4.11 -3.12 -0.06
C ALA A 183 3.97 -1.76 0.64
N ASN A 184 2.74 -1.26 0.69
CA ASN A 184 2.35 -0.09 1.46
C ASN A 184 1.40 -0.56 2.57
N LEU A 185 1.88 -0.55 3.80
CA LEU A 185 1.17 -1.13 4.95
C LEU A 185 0.95 -0.05 5.99
N SER A 186 -0.31 0.30 6.22
CA SER A 186 -0.71 1.20 7.28
C SER A 186 -1.31 0.41 8.43
N ASN A 187 -0.70 0.56 9.60
CA ASN A 187 -1.11 -0.10 10.83
C ASN A 187 -1.10 -1.63 10.69
N ALA A 188 -0.18 -2.18 9.91
CA ALA A 188 -0.11 -3.60 9.63
C ALA A 188 1.36 -3.99 9.49
N LEU A 189 1.74 -5.15 10.02
CA LEU A 189 3.12 -5.63 9.97
C LEU A 189 3.16 -7.12 9.59
N PRO A 190 3.90 -7.51 8.53
CA PRO A 190 4.12 -8.91 8.25
C PRO A 190 4.95 -9.56 9.36
N ALA A 191 4.68 -10.82 9.65
CA ALA A 191 5.50 -11.63 10.55
C ALA A 191 6.90 -11.83 9.98
N PRO A 192 7.95 -12.01 10.79
CA PRO A 192 9.28 -12.40 10.30
C PRO A 192 9.30 -13.72 9.51
N SER A 193 8.31 -14.60 9.74
CA SER A 193 8.10 -15.83 8.97
C SER A 193 7.39 -15.64 7.62
N SER A 194 7.10 -14.38 7.24
CA SER A 194 6.46 -14.05 5.96
C SER A 194 7.41 -14.29 4.79
N SER A 195 6.91 -14.86 3.70
CA SER A 195 7.69 -15.04 2.47
C SER A 195 7.57 -13.81 1.57
N VAL A 196 8.40 -12.78 1.81
CA VAL A 196 8.44 -11.52 1.04
C VAL A 196 9.83 -11.19 0.49
N HIS A 197 10.58 -12.22 0.07
CA HIS A 197 11.99 -12.08 -0.35
C HIS A 197 12.22 -11.24 -1.63
N SER A 198 11.18 -11.05 -2.45
CA SER A 198 11.26 -10.21 -3.67
C SER A 198 10.95 -8.74 -3.42
N LEU A 199 10.68 -8.34 -2.17
CA LEU A 199 10.23 -7.00 -1.83
C LEU A 199 11.33 -5.98 -2.09
N ARG A 200 11.00 -4.97 -2.90
CA ARG A 200 11.90 -3.87 -3.27
C ARG A 200 11.47 -2.55 -2.66
N GLU A 201 10.17 -2.33 -2.49
CA GLU A 201 9.62 -1.11 -1.92
C GLU A 201 8.73 -1.44 -0.72
N LEU A 202 9.09 -0.92 0.44
CA LEU A 202 8.33 -1.07 1.67
C LEU A 202 8.02 0.32 2.24
N GLN A 203 6.73 0.60 2.37
CA GLN A 203 6.21 1.74 3.12
C GLN A 203 5.43 1.23 4.33
N LEU A 204 5.84 1.64 5.52
CA LEU A 204 5.17 1.38 6.77
C LEU A 204 4.64 2.70 7.33
N ASP A 205 3.35 2.75 7.65
CA ASP A 205 2.72 3.93 8.24
C ASP A 205 1.92 3.55 9.49
N PHE A 206 2.39 3.95 10.66
CA PHE A 206 1.73 3.73 11.94
C PHE A 206 1.10 5.04 12.42
N ALA A 207 -0.23 5.11 12.29
CA ALA A 207 -1.04 6.24 12.70
C ALA A 207 -1.15 6.37 14.23
N GLN A 208 -1.66 7.51 14.69
CA GLN A 208 -1.92 7.75 16.11
C GLN A 208 -3.08 6.88 16.62
N GLY A 209 -2.98 6.38 17.85
CA GLY A 209 -4.05 5.65 18.53
C GLY A 209 -3.94 4.13 18.53
N ILE A 210 -3.02 3.55 17.77
CA ILE A 210 -2.75 2.10 17.81
C ILE A 210 -1.92 1.76 19.03
N SER A 211 -2.02 0.52 19.52
CA SER A 211 -1.09 0.00 20.50
C SER A 211 0.36 0.27 20.07
N PRO A 212 1.23 0.66 21.01
CA PRO A 212 2.63 0.88 20.71
C PRO A 212 3.28 -0.33 20.00
N ILE A 213 3.96 -0.07 18.88
CA ILE A 213 4.80 -1.06 18.19
C ILE A 213 6.17 -1.08 18.85
N SER A 214 6.80 -2.26 18.98
CA SER A 214 8.21 -2.35 19.38
C SER A 214 9.12 -2.16 18.18
N MET A 215 10.19 -1.37 18.32
CA MET A 215 11.18 -1.17 17.27
C MET A 215 11.85 -2.49 16.84
N SER A 216 12.04 -3.43 17.78
CA SER A 216 12.61 -4.73 17.45
C SER A 216 11.80 -5.50 16.40
N ARG A 217 10.47 -5.36 16.42
CA ARG A 217 9.59 -6.00 15.41
C ARG A 217 9.76 -5.41 14.03
N ILE A 218 9.98 -4.09 13.94
CA ILE A 218 10.30 -3.43 12.67
C ILE A 218 11.65 -3.94 12.17
N ILE A 219 12.66 -3.98 13.04
CA ILE A 219 14.00 -4.47 12.70
C ILE A 219 13.96 -5.94 12.24
N ASP A 220 13.23 -6.80 12.95
CA ASP A 220 13.04 -8.22 12.59
C ASP A 220 12.42 -8.36 11.19
N LEU A 221 11.43 -7.52 10.85
CA LEU A 221 10.84 -7.49 9.52
C LEU A 221 11.86 -7.11 8.45
N LEU A 222 12.71 -6.11 8.72
CA LEU A 222 13.72 -5.64 7.77
C LEU A 222 14.83 -6.67 7.50
N ARG A 223 14.98 -7.70 8.34
CA ARG A 223 15.90 -8.82 8.07
C ARG A 223 15.42 -9.75 6.96
N VAL A 224 14.12 -9.75 6.64
CA VAL A 224 13.53 -10.67 5.65
C VAL A 224 13.81 -10.24 4.21
N PRO A 225 13.57 -8.97 3.79
CA PRO A 225 13.74 -8.56 2.40
C PRO A 225 15.20 -8.16 2.10
N ALA A 226 16.02 -9.13 1.67
CA ALA A 226 17.42 -8.88 1.31
C ALA A 226 17.62 -7.94 0.11
N ARG A 227 16.58 -7.68 -0.69
CA ARG A 227 16.62 -6.85 -1.92
C ARG A 227 15.87 -5.53 -1.79
N LEU A 228 15.66 -5.05 -0.57
CA LEU A 228 14.91 -3.82 -0.35
C LEU A 228 15.68 -2.61 -0.92
N GLU A 229 15.05 -1.88 -1.84
CA GLU A 229 15.61 -0.72 -2.54
C GLU A 229 15.10 0.60 -1.97
N LYS A 230 13.84 0.62 -1.51
CA LYS A 230 13.18 1.80 -0.95
C LYS A 230 12.49 1.43 0.36
N LEU A 231 12.84 2.15 1.42
CA LEU A 231 12.21 2.04 2.73
C LEU A 231 11.64 3.40 3.13
N SER A 232 10.34 3.42 3.40
CA SER A 232 9.67 4.56 4.02
C SER A 232 9.01 4.11 5.32
N LEU A 233 9.42 4.70 6.43
CA LEU A 233 8.85 4.42 7.75
C LEU A 233 8.27 5.69 8.34
N ARG A 234 6.98 5.69 8.62
CA ARG A 234 6.30 6.74 9.37
C ARG A 234 5.74 6.13 10.65
N CYS A 235 6.25 6.55 11.79
CA CYS A 235 5.73 6.18 13.11
C CYS A 235 5.58 7.44 13.95
N THR A 236 4.38 8.02 13.94
CA THR A 236 4.07 9.25 14.70
C THR A 236 3.46 8.96 16.06
N ASN A 237 3.18 7.69 16.37
CA ASN A 237 2.63 7.26 17.65
C ASN A 237 3.73 7.01 18.71
N TYR A 238 3.34 6.86 19.97
CA TYR A 238 4.26 6.44 21.03
C TYR A 238 4.67 4.98 20.78
N ILE A 239 5.95 4.76 20.52
CA ILE A 239 6.57 3.44 20.55
C ILE A 239 6.80 3.15 22.03
N ARG A 240 6.41 1.96 22.50
CA ARG A 240 6.60 1.57 23.90
C ARG A 240 8.06 1.23 24.04
N ALA A 241 8.72 1.83 25.02
CA ALA A 241 10.05 1.41 25.42
C ALA A 241 9.98 -0.10 25.60
N ALA A 242 10.80 -0.82 24.83
CA ALA A 242 10.74 -2.28 24.78
C ALA A 242 10.68 -2.81 26.21
N ASP A 243 9.70 -3.67 26.50
CA ASP A 243 9.45 -4.24 27.82
C ASP A 243 10.78 -4.77 28.36
N SER A 244 11.45 -3.97 29.21
CA SER A 244 12.81 -4.14 29.70
C SER A 244 13.72 -4.91 28.73
N LEU A 245 14.38 -4.21 27.79
CA LEU A 245 15.49 -4.73 26.95
C LEU A 245 16.51 -5.47 27.82
N SER A 246 16.27 -6.75 28.07
CA SER A 246 17.25 -7.64 28.67
C SER A 246 18.25 -7.99 27.58
N ASP A 247 19.27 -7.15 27.40
CA ASP A 247 20.56 -7.40 26.72
C ASP A 247 20.57 -8.15 25.38
N THR A 248 19.44 -8.28 24.68
CA THR A 248 19.43 -8.88 23.33
C THR A 248 20.20 -7.96 22.41
N ILE A 249 21.44 -8.36 22.14
CA ILE A 249 22.33 -7.78 21.15
C ILE A 249 21.51 -7.58 19.88
N ILE A 250 21.30 -6.32 19.50
CA ILE A 250 20.52 -6.00 18.32
C ILE A 250 21.42 -6.31 17.13
N ASP A 251 21.20 -7.47 16.50
CA ASP A 251 21.91 -7.83 15.28
C ASP A 251 21.65 -6.78 14.19
N THR A 252 22.73 -6.23 13.65
CA THR A 252 22.72 -5.25 12.56
C THR A 252 22.07 -5.85 11.31
N VAL A 253 21.11 -5.15 10.74
CA VAL A 253 20.42 -5.48 9.49
C VAL A 253 21.20 -4.93 8.31
N HIS A 254 21.58 -5.79 7.38
CA HIS A 254 22.29 -5.41 6.17
C HIS A 254 21.29 -5.17 5.03
N LEU A 255 21.16 -3.93 4.59
CA LEU A 255 20.29 -3.52 3.48
C LEU A 255 21.16 -3.02 2.32
N GLU A 256 21.86 -3.95 1.67
CA GLU A 256 22.86 -3.63 0.64
C GLU A 256 22.28 -2.93 -0.59
N TYR A 257 21.02 -3.17 -0.92
CA TYR A 257 20.38 -2.58 -2.10
C TYR A 257 19.59 -1.30 -1.80
N LEU A 258 19.54 -0.87 -0.53
CA LEU A 258 18.73 0.27 -0.13
C LEU A 258 19.33 1.55 -0.70
N THR A 259 18.61 2.16 -1.64
CA THR A 259 19.00 3.42 -2.29
C THR A 259 18.27 4.62 -1.69
N LYS A 260 17.04 4.40 -1.22
CA LYS A 260 16.18 5.43 -0.65
C LYS A 260 15.68 5.03 0.73
N PHE A 261 15.98 5.86 1.73
CA PHE A 261 15.56 5.66 3.11
C PHE A 261 14.90 6.93 3.66
N GLU A 262 13.59 6.88 3.89
CA GLU A 262 12.81 7.99 4.44
C GLU A 262 12.19 7.57 5.78
N VAL A 263 12.43 8.36 6.82
CA VAL A 263 12.01 8.06 8.19
C VAL A 263 11.32 9.27 8.80
N VAL A 264 10.14 9.07 9.38
CA VAL A 264 9.41 10.04 10.20
C VAL A 264 9.10 9.37 11.53
N LEU A 265 9.77 9.78 12.60
CA LEU A 265 9.62 9.19 13.92
C LEU A 265 9.18 10.25 14.94
N ARG A 266 8.46 9.81 15.97
CA ARG A 266 8.11 10.70 17.08
C ARG A 266 9.32 11.02 17.95
N ASP A 267 10.17 10.04 18.27
CA ASP A 267 11.26 10.16 19.25
C ASP A 267 12.64 9.95 18.64
N ALA A 268 13.63 10.73 19.09
CA ALA A 268 15.02 10.63 18.66
C ALA A 268 15.72 9.34 19.13
N GLU A 269 15.35 8.77 20.28
CA GLU A 269 15.96 7.52 20.75
C GLU A 269 15.64 6.35 19.83
N TYR A 270 14.40 6.29 19.34
CA TYR A 270 13.99 5.29 18.35
C TYR A 270 14.66 5.51 16.99
N ALA A 271 14.90 6.76 16.61
CA ALA A 271 15.67 7.08 15.42
C ALA A 271 17.12 6.59 15.55
N CYS A 272 17.77 6.81 16.70
CA CYS A 272 19.13 6.31 16.96
C CYS A 272 19.17 4.78 16.92
N THR A 273 18.26 4.11 17.64
CA THR A 273 18.16 2.65 17.67
C THR A 273 18.01 2.07 16.27
N LEU A 274 17.11 2.63 15.46
CA LEU A 274 16.89 2.18 14.09
C LEU A 274 18.13 2.38 13.20
N LEU A 275 18.80 3.52 13.32
CA LEU A 275 20.01 3.82 12.54
C LEU A 275 21.19 2.95 12.93
N GLU A 276 21.41 2.73 14.23
CA GLU A 276 22.46 1.83 14.75
C GLU A 276 22.21 0.37 14.30
N SER A 277 20.94 0.00 14.11
CA SER A 277 20.54 -1.33 13.69
C SER A 277 20.60 -1.56 12.17
N ILE A 278 20.82 -0.54 11.33
CA ILE A 278 20.78 -0.68 9.87
C ILE A 278 22.11 -0.30 9.24
N LYS A 279 22.68 -1.22 8.48
CA LYS A 279 23.82 -0.98 7.60
C LYS A 279 23.37 -0.95 6.15
N ALA A 280 23.38 0.23 5.54
CA ALA A 280 22.90 0.46 4.18
C ALA A 280 23.90 1.31 3.37
N PRO A 281 24.98 0.71 2.83
CA PRO A 281 26.10 1.44 2.23
C PRO A 281 25.75 2.18 0.93
N ASN A 282 24.66 1.80 0.26
CA ASN A 282 24.26 2.32 -1.05
C ASN A 282 23.13 3.37 -0.98
N VAL A 283 22.81 3.88 0.22
CA VAL A 283 21.77 4.91 0.38
C VAL A 283 22.23 6.22 -0.23
N THR A 284 21.53 6.66 -1.27
CA THR A 284 21.77 7.94 -1.96
C THR A 284 20.78 9.02 -1.51
N ILE A 285 19.58 8.62 -1.10
CA ILE A 285 18.55 9.51 -0.60
C ILE A 285 18.21 9.10 0.84
N PHE A 286 18.66 9.91 1.79
CA PHE A 286 18.29 9.76 3.20
C PHE A 286 17.49 10.99 3.64
N LYS A 287 16.29 10.77 4.20
CA LYS A 287 15.48 11.81 4.83
C LYS A 287 15.03 11.34 6.20
N MET A 288 15.23 12.19 7.19
CA MET A 288 14.81 11.92 8.56
C MET A 288 14.08 13.12 9.13
N ASN A 289 12.90 12.89 9.70
CA ASN A 289 12.14 13.85 10.47
C ASN A 289 11.84 13.25 11.84
N VAL A 290 12.24 13.95 12.90
CA VAL A 290 11.97 13.55 14.29
C VAL A 290 11.18 14.65 14.96
N HIS A 291 10.03 14.31 15.54
CA HIS A 291 9.14 15.30 16.16
C HIS A 291 9.55 15.73 17.57
N ASN A 292 10.18 14.84 18.34
CA ASN A 292 10.68 15.06 19.69
C ASN A 292 12.15 14.64 19.73
N ALA A 293 13.06 15.62 19.75
CA ALA A 293 14.49 15.37 19.73
C ALA A 293 15.19 16.22 20.80
N PRO A 294 15.44 15.64 22.00
CA PRO A 294 16.27 16.30 23.00
C PRO A 294 17.64 16.64 22.41
N SER A 295 18.19 17.80 22.75
CA SER A 295 19.47 18.29 22.20
C SER A 295 20.61 17.27 22.34
N ALA A 296 20.63 16.48 23.41
CA ALA A 296 21.63 15.44 23.62
C ALA A 296 21.57 14.30 22.58
N SER A 297 20.38 13.91 22.13
CA SER A 297 20.19 12.81 21.16
C SER A 297 20.51 13.25 19.73
N LEU A 298 20.36 14.54 19.42
CA LEU A 298 20.70 15.09 18.11
C LEU A 298 22.17 14.88 17.74
N HIS A 299 23.07 14.94 18.72
CA HIS A 299 24.50 14.70 18.48
C HIS A 299 24.79 13.27 18.00
N ARG A 300 23.97 12.29 18.36
CA ARG A 300 24.10 10.89 17.89
C ARG A 300 23.53 10.68 16.49
N LEU A 301 22.51 11.47 16.12
CA LEU A 301 21.85 11.40 14.81
C LEU A 301 22.65 12.09 13.70
N LEU A 302 23.58 12.99 14.06
CA LEU A 302 24.45 13.62 13.07
C LEU A 302 25.35 12.56 12.41
N PRO A 303 25.40 12.50 11.06
CA PRO A 303 26.09 11.43 10.36
C PRO A 303 27.57 11.40 10.73
N GLN A 304 28.05 10.30 11.32
CA GLN A 304 29.48 10.01 11.35
C GLN A 304 30.00 9.48 10.00
N GLN A 305 29.09 9.16 9.08
CA GLN A 305 29.42 8.62 7.76
C GLN A 305 29.15 9.68 6.70
N GLY A 306 30.10 9.88 5.79
CA GLY A 306 30.16 10.95 4.77
C GLY A 306 29.06 10.93 3.70
N VAL A 307 27.82 10.68 4.09
CA VAL A 307 26.61 10.83 3.27
C VAL A 307 26.26 12.32 3.25
N SER A 308 26.10 12.92 2.08
CA SER A 308 25.53 14.26 1.94
C SER A 308 24.02 14.22 2.23
N SER A 309 23.65 13.99 3.48
CA SER A 309 22.26 13.88 3.91
C SER A 309 21.65 15.26 4.16
N PHE A 310 20.48 15.53 3.57
CA PHE A 310 19.65 16.67 3.95
C PHE A 310 18.80 16.26 5.16
N ILE A 311 19.23 16.64 6.37
CA ILE A 311 18.35 16.64 7.55
C ILE A 311 17.49 17.90 7.44
N SER A 312 16.30 17.77 6.85
CA SER A 312 15.33 18.87 6.80
C SER A 312 14.24 18.66 7.85
N GLY A 313 14.10 19.62 8.76
CA GLY A 313 12.91 19.76 9.60
C GLY A 313 12.98 19.19 11.02
N ILE A 314 14.10 19.31 11.72
CA ILE A 314 14.09 19.25 13.20
C ILE A 314 13.30 20.47 13.68
N ARG A 315 12.07 20.25 14.14
CA ARG A 315 11.27 21.29 14.80
C ARG A 315 11.34 21.03 16.29
N ASP A 316 12.11 21.86 16.98
CA ASP A 316 12.07 21.90 18.44
C ASP A 316 10.69 22.42 18.86
N GLN A 317 9.89 21.59 19.53
CA GLN A 317 8.56 22.01 20.02
C GLN A 317 8.67 23.11 21.07
N ASP A 318 9.83 23.30 21.72
CA ASP A 318 10.05 24.34 22.72
C ASP A 318 10.05 25.77 22.14
N GLN A 319 10.18 25.93 20.81
CA GLN A 319 10.05 27.25 20.18
C GLN A 319 8.59 27.73 20.02
N ARG A 320 7.58 26.88 20.25
CA ARG A 320 6.16 27.27 20.16
C ARG A 320 5.51 27.67 21.47
N ALA A 321 6.17 27.48 22.61
CA ALA A 321 5.67 27.88 23.93
C ALA A 321 6.18 29.25 24.42
N ARG A 322 6.86 30.02 23.55
CA ARG A 322 7.38 31.38 23.82
C ARG A 322 6.79 32.43 22.87
N ILE A 323 5.47 32.46 22.71
CA ILE A 323 4.72 33.60 22.15
C ILE A 323 3.41 33.73 22.93
#